data_AF-A0A6P0DTH6-F1
#
_entry.id   AF-A0A6P0DTH6-F1
#
_cell.length_a   1.000
_cell.length_b   1.000
_cell.length_c   1.000
_cell.angle_alpha   90.00
_cell.angle_beta   90.00
_cell.angle_gamma   90.00
#
_symmetry.space_group_name_H-M   'P 1'
#
loop_
_entity.id
_entity.type
_entity.pdbx_description
1 polymer ?
#
loop_
_entity_poly.entity_id
_entity_poly.type
_entity_poly.pdbx_seq_one_letter_code
_entity_poly.pdbx_strand_id
1 'polypeptide(L)' 'MTIELPKPLATYFTAKNRKDINGMLSAFGEDADVRDEGEDLRGHA' A
#
# COMPACT_ATOMS: atom_id res chain seq x y z
N MET A 1 -11.13 -19.07 8.21
CA MET A 1 -9.92 -18.73 9.00
C MET A 1 -9.72 -17.23 8.86
N THR A 2 -9.81 -16.47 9.96
CA THR A 2 -9.66 -15.01 9.92
C THR A 2 -8.22 -14.70 10.28
N ILE A 3 -7.47 -14.12 9.35
CA ILE A 3 -6.10 -13.66 9.60
C ILE A 3 -6.20 -12.20 9.98
N GLU A 4 -5.74 -11.84 11.17
CA GLU A 4 -5.56 -10.44 11.53
C GLU A 4 -4.31 -9.92 10.85
N LEU A 5 -4.51 -9.00 9.91
CA LEU A 5 -3.40 -8.36 9.20
C LEU A 5 -2.81 -7.24 10.06
N PRO A 6 -1.48 -7.07 10.06
CA PRO A 6 -0.85 -5.84 10.51
C PRO A 6 -1.51 -4.61 9.89
N LYS A 7 -1.64 -3.53 10.67
CA LYS A 7 -2.37 -2.31 10.29
C LYS A 7 -2.05 -1.81 8.87
N PRO A 8 -0.78 -1.71 8.43
CA PRO A 8 -0.48 -1.21 7.08
C PRO A 8 -1.06 -2.10 5.97
N LEU A 9 -0.99 -3.43 6.15
CA LEU A 9 -1.55 -4.39 5.19
C LEU A 9 -3.08 -4.34 5.17
N ALA A 10 -3.71 -4.26 6.34
CA ALA A 10 -5.16 -4.12 6.46
C ALA A 10 -5.64 -2.85 5.72
N THR A 11 -5.01 -1.70 5.98
CA THR A 11 -5.31 -0.43 5.31
C THR A 11 -5.17 -0.56 3.78
N TYR A 12 -4.05 -1.10 3.31
CA TYR A 12 -3.80 -1.27 1.88
C TYR A 12 -4.86 -2.15 1.20
N PHE A 13 -5.15 -3.34 1.74
CA PHE A 13 -6.11 -4.26 1.13
C PHE A 13 -7.55 -3.75 1.20
N THR A 14 -7.96 -3.09 2.29
CA THR A 14 -9.27 -2.44 2.35
C THR A 14 -9.42 -1.37 1.28
N ALA A 15 -8.40 -0.53 1.07
CA ALA A 15 -8.42 0.49 0.03
C ALA A 15 -8.38 -0.11 -1.39
N LYS A 16 -7.51 -1.11 -1.63
CA LYS A 16 -7.42 -1.84 -2.90
C LYS A 16 -8.74 -2.47 -3.30
N ASN A 17 -9.42 -3.14 -2.37
CA ASN A 17 -10.72 -3.77 -2.62
C ASN A 17 -11.81 -2.75 -3.00
N ARG A 18 -11.65 -1.49 -2.60
CA ARG A 18 -12.54 -0.37 -2.94
C ARG A 18 -12.09 0.40 -4.18
N LYS A 19 -10.95 0.04 -4.79
CA LYS A 19 -10.28 0.79 -5.86
C LYS A 19 -9.94 2.24 -5.46
N ASP A 20 -9.65 2.45 -4.17
CA ASP A 20 -9.27 3.74 -3.61
C ASP A 20 -7.75 3.91 -3.65
N ILE A 21 -7.25 4.58 -4.69
CA ILE A 21 -5.81 4.79 -4.90
C ILE A 21 -5.21 5.64 -3.77
N ASN A 22 -5.89 6.70 -3.33
CA ASN A 22 -5.38 7.56 -2.25
C ASN A 22 -5.30 6.79 -0.93
N GLY A 23 -6.32 5.98 -0.64
CA GLY A 23 -6.32 5.09 0.52
C GLY A 23 -5.19 4.06 0.46
N MET A 24 -4.90 3.50 -0.72
CA MET A 24 -3.77 2.58 -0.91
C MET A 24 -2.44 3.26 -0.61
N LEU A 25 -2.22 4.48 -1.15
CA LEU A 25 -0.97 5.22 -0.98
C LEU A 25 -0.76 5.67 0.48
N SER A 26 -1.82 5.90 1.25
CA SER A 26 -1.71 6.26 2.68
C SER A 26 -1.08 5.19 3.57
N ALA A 27 -0.95 3.94 3.08
CA ALA A 27 -0.26 2.86 3.78
C ALA A 27 1.27 2.98 3.71
N PHE A 28 1.79 3.85 2.84
CA PHE A 28 3.22 4.08 2.62
C PHE A 28 3.67 5.36 3.31
N GLY A 29 4.94 5.41 3.70
CA GLY A 29 5.59 6.66 4.12
C GLY A 29 5.92 7.55 2.92
N GLU A 30 6.19 8.83 3.17
CA GLU A 30 6.56 9.81 2.13
C GLU A 30 7.80 9.39 1.34
N ASP A 31 8.80 8.80 2.03
CA ASP A 31 10.05 8.33 1.43
C ASP A 31 10.03 6.82 1.09
N ALA A 32 8.85 6.26 0.79
CA ALA A 32 8.75 4.84 0.47
C ALA A 32 9.27 4.51 -0.93
N ASP A 33 10.14 3.49 -0.99
CA ASP A 33 10.52 2.82 -2.24
C ASP A 33 9.67 1.55 -2.43
N VAL A 34 9.11 1.37 -3.62
CA VAL A 34 8.32 0.19 -4.00
C VAL A 34 9.05 -0.54 -5.13
N ARG A 35 9.33 -1.83 -4.94
CA ARG A 35 9.78 -2.70 -6.03
C ARG A 35 8.59 -3.48 -6.57
N ASP A 36 8.22 -3.24 -7.82
CA ASP A 36 7.15 -3.97 -8.49
C ASP A 36 7.63 -4.52 -9.83
N GLU A 37 7.35 -5.79 -10.10
CA GLU A 37 7.77 -6.50 -11.33
C GLU A 37 9.25 -6.30 -11.77
N GLY A 38 10.16 -6.03 -10.83
CA GLY A 38 11.57 -5.76 -11.09
C GLY A 38 11.92 -4.29 -11.34
N GLU A 39 10.94 -3.40 -11.39
CA GLU A 39 11.10 -1.95 -11.45
C GLU A 39 11.16 -1.34 -10.04
N ASP A 40 11.90 -0.25 -9.88
CA ASP A 40 11.91 0.56 -8.66
C ASP A 40 11.00 1.75 -8.90
N LEU A 41 9.90 1.80 -8.17
CA LEU A 41 8.98 2.92 -8.09
C LEU A 41 9.31 3.70 -6.84
N ARG A 42 9.87 4.89 -7.02
CA ARG A 42 10.17 5.80 -5.90
C ARG A 42 9.06 6.83 -5.84
N GLY A 43 8.42 6.94 -4.68
CA GLY A 43 7.49 8.03 -4.42
C GLY A 43 8.22 9.37 -4.52
N HIS A 44 7.63 10.34 -5.22
CA HIS A 44 7.96 11.75 -5.07
C HIS A 44 6.64 12.48 -4.81
N ALA A 45 6.61 13.28 -3.75
CA ALA A 45 5.50 14.19 -3.47
C ALA A 45 5.28 15.17 -4.63
#